data_AF-A0A1M6L8F5-F1
#
_entry.id   AF-A0A1M6L8F5-F1
#
_cell.length_a   1.000
_cell.length_b   1.000
_cell.length_c   1.000
_cell.angle_alpha   90.00
_cell.angle_beta   90.00
_cell.angle_gamma   90.00
#
_symmetry.space_group_name_H-M   'P 1'
#
loop_
_entity.id
_entity.type
_entity.pdbx_description
1 polymer ?
#
loop_
_entity_poly.entity_id
_entity_poly.type
_entity_poly.pdbx_seq_one_letter_code
_entity_poly.pdbx_strand_id
1 'polypeptide(L)'
;MIDNSQIFKISFCITCKNRLHQIRQTLPKNLEDNRRLQELVEFVLVDFGSTDGLRKWISDNFKNEMESGYLKYFYTEEMAYWHASVAKNTAHMLAQNDILVNLDCDNYTGNNGGWFVILQFVKNDGHMFLHQCSDDGFDGSFGRISVRRNDFLSIGGYDESLEPAGYQDLDLINRLMAKGYKRVEVKDSEYNKAVRNTKEEGIAFTHSSFKTWHEMDGHNAKISQSNILAGRLVANNGSFGIRKNIFDMEGNVPKEVDSLKHAHKISFNITCMNRLHHIKQTLQQNIRENFLSEQVEFNLLDYNSTDGLEEWVKQQGELFDTGIFNYYKTTTPTCYHRTHSRNMAFRLSTGDIVCNLDADNYLGEGFAAYILNLFCMSAEKVFYTPRYSERDVIGRLCLWRKHFLSVNGYNEALPGYGLEDIELYYRLWKSGIEQEFISENRFCKAIHHSHEERVSQEYMGRHITDMYLSYINPYQTQVLLRYQDGSYSKTILTDNIYCNYNRSSHYENINQYFLDEKNRIIGGKNPEEGQWKDIEGCLSSFYRVNEVDLQSEILVYLSETQNFWEIERYEYNKLPVNPNGFGQGIIYKNFDYGHPIFLK
;
A
#
# COMPACT_ATOMS: atom_id res chain seq x y z
N MET A 1 13.51 1.09 20.44
CA MET A 1 13.92 2.29 19.68
C MET A 1 12.90 3.38 19.99
N ILE A 2 13.36 4.59 20.22
CA ILE A 2 12.57 5.71 20.73
C ILE A 2 11.52 6.09 19.69
N ASP A 3 10.26 6.07 20.13
CA ASP A 3 9.07 6.57 19.48
C ASP A 3 9.24 8.07 19.18
N ASN A 4 9.54 8.41 17.93
CA ASN A 4 9.22 9.72 17.40
C ASN A 4 7.71 9.72 17.18
N SER A 5 6.92 9.95 18.24
CA SER A 5 5.48 10.10 18.12
C SER A 5 5.22 11.29 17.21
N GLN A 6 4.96 11.00 15.95
CA GLN A 6 4.53 11.97 14.96
C GLN A 6 3.26 12.60 15.51
N ILE A 7 3.32 13.90 15.81
CA ILE A 7 2.14 14.62 16.27
C ILE A 7 1.17 14.65 15.11
N PHE A 8 0.03 13.96 15.25
CA PHE A 8 -1.01 13.95 14.23
C PHE A 8 -1.49 15.37 13.94
N LYS A 9 -1.62 15.68 12.66
CA LYS A 9 -2.40 16.82 12.17
C LYS A 9 -3.82 16.35 11.85
N ILE A 10 -4.78 17.27 11.86
CA ILE A 10 -6.19 16.95 11.61
C ILE A 10 -6.80 17.87 10.55
N SER A 11 -7.81 17.36 9.85
CA SER A 11 -8.61 18.12 8.90
C SER A 11 -10.08 18.04 9.30
N PHE A 12 -10.70 19.19 9.57
CA PHE A 12 -12.15 19.28 9.71
C PHE A 12 -12.79 19.45 8.33
N CYS A 13 -13.43 18.38 7.84
CA CYS A 13 -14.05 18.32 6.52
C CYS A 13 -15.50 18.81 6.61
N ILE A 14 -15.76 19.99 6.06
CA ILE A 14 -17.07 20.66 6.06
C ILE A 14 -17.71 20.59 4.69
N THR A 15 -18.96 20.16 4.64
CA THR A 15 -19.78 20.13 3.43
C THR A 15 -20.95 21.10 3.57
N CYS A 16 -21.24 21.88 2.52
CA CYS A 16 -22.31 22.87 2.59
C CYS A 16 -23.04 23.01 1.24
N LYS A 17 -24.38 23.07 1.29
CA LYS A 17 -25.24 23.47 0.16
C LYS A 17 -26.46 24.21 0.71
N ASN A 18 -26.56 25.51 0.44
CA ASN A 18 -27.70 26.36 0.85
C ASN A 18 -27.96 26.42 2.37
N ARG A 19 -26.90 26.42 3.19
CA ARG A 19 -26.96 26.44 4.66
C ARG A 19 -26.21 27.62 5.28
N LEU A 20 -26.15 28.75 4.59
CA LEU A 20 -25.43 29.95 5.05
C LEU A 20 -25.85 30.38 6.46
N HIS A 21 -27.13 30.28 6.80
CA HIS A 21 -27.64 30.68 8.12
C HIS A 21 -27.09 29.82 9.28
N GLN A 22 -26.69 28.57 9.03
CA GLN A 22 -26.09 27.67 10.03
C GLN A 22 -24.58 27.87 10.09
N ILE A 23 -23.90 27.83 8.94
CA ILE A 23 -22.44 27.95 8.90
C ILE A 23 -21.95 29.33 9.38
N ARG A 24 -22.78 30.37 9.24
CA ARG A 24 -22.55 31.69 9.87
C ARG A 24 -22.41 31.64 11.38
N GLN A 25 -23.05 30.68 12.04
CA GLN A 25 -22.98 30.52 13.49
C GLN A 25 -21.77 29.70 13.90
N THR A 26 -21.45 28.66 13.13
CA THR A 26 -20.47 27.64 13.52
C THR A 26 -19.05 27.95 13.06
N LEU A 27 -18.84 28.33 11.79
CA LEU A 27 -17.50 28.49 11.22
C LEU A 27 -16.63 29.52 11.95
N PRO A 28 -17.11 30.76 12.26
CA PRO A 28 -16.29 31.72 13.01
C PRO A 28 -15.87 31.18 14.38
N LYS A 29 -16.79 30.49 15.06
CA LYS A 29 -16.55 29.93 16.39
C LYS A 29 -15.57 28.76 16.33
N ASN A 30 -15.74 27.86 15.37
CA ASN A 30 -14.87 26.70 15.18
C ASN A 30 -13.43 27.11 14.85
N LEU A 31 -13.25 28.13 14.01
CA LEU A 31 -11.94 28.70 13.69
C LEU A 31 -11.30 29.33 14.92
N GLU A 32 -12.05 30.10 15.71
CA GLU A 32 -11.55 30.71 16.94
C GLU A 32 -11.16 29.68 18.00
N ASP A 33 -12.02 28.68 18.21
CA ASP A 33 -11.81 27.61 19.19
C ASP A 33 -10.56 26.78 18.93
N ASN A 34 -10.05 26.76 17.70
CA ASN A 34 -8.85 26.01 17.31
C ASN A 34 -7.70 26.92 16.86
N ARG A 35 -7.81 28.25 16.98
CA ARG A 35 -6.83 29.21 16.43
C ARG A 35 -5.41 28.97 16.95
N ARG A 36 -5.27 28.53 18.20
CA ARG A 36 -3.96 28.18 18.83
C ARG A 36 -3.32 26.93 18.23
N LEU A 37 -4.08 26.15 17.47
CA LEU A 37 -3.69 24.88 16.88
C LEU A 37 -3.57 24.97 15.35
N GLN A 38 -3.48 26.17 14.77
CA GLN A 38 -3.45 26.37 13.31
C GLN A 38 -2.31 25.62 12.58
N GLU A 39 -1.24 25.25 13.29
CA GLU A 39 -0.14 24.43 12.74
C GLU A 39 -0.48 22.92 12.66
N LEU A 40 -1.51 22.49 13.40
CA LEU A 40 -1.96 21.10 13.53
C LEU A 40 -3.37 20.87 12.96
N VAL A 41 -4.15 21.93 12.75
CA VAL A 41 -5.56 21.87 12.35
C VAL A 41 -5.75 22.63 11.05
N GLU A 42 -6.45 22.03 10.10
CA GLU A 42 -7.01 22.73 8.95
C GLU A 42 -8.54 22.54 8.90
N PHE A 43 -9.23 23.51 8.30
CA PHE A 43 -10.64 23.43 7.97
C PHE A 43 -10.81 23.38 6.46
N VAL A 44 -11.50 22.38 5.95
CA VAL A 44 -11.74 22.16 4.52
C VAL A 44 -13.22 22.31 4.25
N LEU A 45 -13.64 23.47 3.74
CA LEU A 45 -15.02 23.76 3.41
C LEU A 45 -15.27 23.58 1.91
N VAL A 46 -16.17 22.68 1.56
CA VAL A 46 -16.63 22.47 0.18
C VAL A 46 -18.08 22.96 0.02
N ASP A 47 -18.25 23.93 -0.86
CA ASP A 47 -19.54 24.49 -1.28
C ASP A 47 -20.04 23.79 -2.55
N PHE A 48 -21.12 23.02 -2.42
CA PHE A 48 -21.70 22.23 -3.51
C PHE A 48 -22.77 23.05 -4.27
N GLY A 49 -22.38 24.22 -4.78
CA GLY A 49 -23.24 25.08 -5.59
C GLY A 49 -24.34 25.77 -4.77
N SER A 50 -23.97 26.40 -3.66
CA SER A 50 -24.90 27.20 -2.85
C SER A 50 -25.31 28.49 -3.57
N THR A 51 -26.60 28.77 -3.57
CA THR A 51 -27.20 29.97 -4.17
C THR A 51 -27.65 31.01 -3.14
N ASP A 52 -27.42 30.74 -1.85
CA ASP A 52 -27.80 31.59 -0.72
C ASP A 52 -26.77 32.68 -0.36
N GLY A 53 -25.71 32.82 -1.17
CA GLY A 53 -24.64 33.81 -0.98
C GLY A 53 -23.46 33.32 -0.13
N LEU A 54 -23.35 32.01 0.13
CA LEU A 54 -22.25 31.41 0.91
C LEU A 54 -20.86 31.86 0.44
N ARG A 55 -20.55 31.67 -0.85
CA ARG A 55 -19.25 32.06 -1.43
C ARG A 55 -18.89 33.51 -1.15
N LYS A 56 -19.83 34.44 -1.37
CA LYS A 56 -19.62 35.87 -1.12
C LYS A 56 -19.33 36.12 0.36
N TRP A 57 -20.10 35.50 1.25
CA TRP A 57 -19.89 35.65 2.69
C TRP A 57 -18.51 35.12 3.12
N ILE A 58 -18.05 33.99 2.56
CA ILE A 58 -16.70 33.47 2.84
C ILE A 58 -15.63 34.48 2.38
N SER A 59 -15.75 34.98 1.15
CA SER A 59 -14.86 36.01 0.59
C SER A 59 -14.69 37.22 1.50
N ASP A 60 -15.82 37.71 2.01
CA ASP A 60 -15.88 39.00 2.70
C ASP A 60 -15.35 38.89 4.15
N ASN A 61 -15.28 37.68 4.74
CA ASN A 61 -15.06 37.51 6.18
C ASN A 61 -13.83 36.67 6.57
N PHE A 62 -13.28 35.80 5.72
CA PHE A 62 -12.23 34.83 6.11
C PHE A 62 -10.97 34.88 5.25
N LYS A 63 -10.66 36.04 4.69
CA LYS A 63 -9.49 36.22 3.81
C LYS A 63 -8.19 35.82 4.50
N ASN A 64 -7.99 36.22 5.77
CA ASN A 64 -6.76 35.93 6.51
C ASN A 64 -6.60 34.42 6.77
N GLU A 65 -7.68 33.76 7.17
CA GLU A 65 -7.69 32.31 7.40
C GLU A 65 -7.42 31.54 6.10
N MET A 66 -7.94 32.00 4.96
CA MET A 66 -7.64 31.43 3.64
C MET A 66 -6.19 31.64 3.22
N GLU A 67 -5.64 32.85 3.38
CA GLU A 67 -4.24 33.16 3.03
C GLU A 67 -3.24 32.32 3.86
N SER A 68 -3.59 32.02 5.11
CA SER A 68 -2.75 31.17 5.98
C SER A 68 -2.84 29.67 5.68
N GLY A 69 -3.82 29.22 4.89
CA GLY A 69 -4.14 27.81 4.69
C GLY A 69 -4.90 27.15 5.86
N TYR A 70 -5.19 27.89 6.93
CA TYR A 70 -5.97 27.40 8.08
C TYR A 70 -7.43 27.08 7.69
N LEU A 71 -8.00 27.89 6.79
CA LEU A 71 -9.28 27.60 6.13
C LEU A 71 -9.04 27.41 4.63
N LYS A 72 -9.37 26.23 4.10
CA LYS A 72 -9.41 25.97 2.66
C LYS A 72 -10.87 26.00 2.22
N TYR A 73 -11.17 26.86 1.25
CA TYR A 73 -12.50 26.95 0.64
C TYR A 73 -12.45 26.43 -0.79
N PHE A 74 -13.35 25.51 -1.09
CA PHE A 74 -13.54 24.94 -2.42
C PHE A 74 -15.01 25.04 -2.82
N TYR A 75 -15.28 25.13 -4.12
CA TYR A 75 -16.64 25.04 -4.63
C TYR A 75 -16.74 24.16 -5.88
N THR A 76 -17.90 23.56 -6.10
CA THR A 76 -18.21 22.78 -7.30
C THR A 76 -19.69 22.84 -7.64
N GLU A 77 -19.99 22.83 -8.94
CA GLU A 77 -21.35 22.80 -9.48
C GLU A 77 -21.75 21.39 -9.98
N GLU A 78 -20.87 20.39 -9.83
CA GLU A 78 -21.12 19.01 -10.29
C GLU A 78 -22.25 18.32 -9.51
N MET A 79 -22.64 18.87 -8.35
CA MET A 79 -23.68 18.32 -7.48
C MET A 79 -24.96 19.17 -7.51
N ALA A 80 -25.78 18.97 -8.55
CA ALA A 80 -27.07 19.65 -8.68
C ALA A 80 -28.00 19.37 -7.49
N TYR A 81 -28.06 18.10 -7.06
CA TYR A 81 -28.83 17.64 -5.91
C TYR A 81 -27.91 17.13 -4.83
N TRP A 82 -28.22 17.44 -3.58
CA TRP A 82 -27.45 17.03 -2.41
C TRP A 82 -27.36 15.51 -2.32
N HIS A 83 -26.15 15.01 -2.07
CA HIS A 83 -25.88 13.61 -1.76
C HIS A 83 -24.83 13.54 -0.65
N ALA A 84 -25.23 13.08 0.53
CA ALA A 84 -24.40 13.13 1.74
C ALA A 84 -23.09 12.36 1.57
N SER A 85 -23.13 11.10 1.10
CA SER A 85 -21.91 10.30 0.89
C SER A 85 -20.92 10.97 -0.07
N VAL A 86 -21.38 11.37 -1.26
CA VAL A 86 -20.53 12.05 -2.26
C VAL A 86 -19.96 13.35 -1.71
N ALA A 87 -20.76 14.16 -1.02
CA ALA A 87 -20.32 15.44 -0.47
C ALA A 87 -19.24 15.23 0.59
N LYS A 88 -19.47 14.31 1.54
CA LYS A 88 -18.51 13.99 2.60
C LYS A 88 -17.22 13.43 2.01
N ASN A 89 -17.32 12.45 1.12
CA ASN A 89 -16.17 11.89 0.41
C ASN A 89 -15.35 12.97 -0.31
N THR A 90 -16.00 13.88 -1.02
CA THR A 90 -15.31 14.99 -1.73
C THR A 90 -14.51 15.86 -0.75
N ALA A 91 -15.11 16.30 0.37
CA ALA A 91 -14.40 17.10 1.36
C ALA A 91 -13.24 16.33 2.02
N HIS A 92 -13.42 15.04 2.28
CA HIS A 92 -12.38 14.18 2.86
C HIS A 92 -11.20 13.97 1.89
N MET A 93 -11.46 13.85 0.59
CA MET A 93 -10.41 13.71 -0.42
C MET A 93 -9.58 14.99 -0.60
N LEU A 94 -10.16 16.17 -0.35
CA LEU A 94 -9.47 17.47 -0.45
C LEU A 94 -8.68 17.86 0.80
N ALA A 95 -8.90 17.16 1.92
CA ALA A 95 -8.08 17.31 3.11
C ALA A 95 -6.62 16.85 2.87
N GLN A 96 -5.70 17.16 3.78
CA GLN A 96 -4.29 16.76 3.67
C GLN A 96 -3.70 16.14 4.94
N ASN A 97 -4.32 16.34 6.10
CA ASN A 97 -3.73 15.89 7.36
C ASN A 97 -4.05 14.42 7.75
N ASP A 98 -3.39 13.92 8.80
CA ASP A 98 -3.39 12.50 9.18
C ASP A 98 -4.76 11.97 9.63
N ILE A 99 -5.54 12.80 10.33
CA ILE A 99 -6.87 12.48 10.83
C ILE A 99 -7.91 13.30 10.08
N LEU A 100 -8.93 12.63 9.56
CA LEU A 100 -10.08 13.23 8.91
C LEU A 100 -11.24 13.28 9.89
N VAL A 101 -11.88 14.44 10.03
CA VAL A 101 -13.05 14.64 10.89
C VAL A 101 -14.20 15.14 10.03
N ASN A 102 -15.29 14.37 9.92
CA ASN A 102 -16.52 14.88 9.33
C ASN A 102 -17.11 15.96 10.24
N LEU A 103 -17.22 17.20 9.75
CA LEU A 103 -17.78 18.34 10.48
C LEU A 103 -18.89 18.96 9.62
N ASP A 104 -20.14 18.57 9.88
CA ASP A 104 -21.28 19.15 9.16
C ASP A 104 -21.33 20.69 9.36
N CYS A 105 -21.92 21.44 8.43
CA CYS A 105 -21.84 22.91 8.47
C CYS A 105 -22.59 23.55 9.67
N ASP A 106 -23.45 22.81 10.33
CA ASP A 106 -24.26 23.18 11.50
C ASP A 106 -23.62 22.77 12.83
N ASN A 107 -22.40 22.23 12.79
CA ASN A 107 -21.79 21.50 13.88
C ASN A 107 -20.65 22.34 14.52
N TYR A 108 -20.49 22.29 15.84
CA TYR A 108 -19.41 22.99 16.57
C TYR A 108 -18.26 22.03 16.88
N THR A 109 -17.01 22.51 16.89
CA THR A 109 -15.86 21.67 17.27
C THR A 109 -15.67 21.54 18.78
N GLY A 110 -16.10 22.55 19.54
CA GLY A 110 -15.69 22.74 20.94
C GLY A 110 -14.33 23.43 21.04
N ASN A 111 -14.06 23.99 22.22
CA ASN A 111 -12.81 24.71 22.51
C ASN A 111 -11.61 23.76 22.48
N ASN A 112 -10.60 24.05 21.66
CA ASN A 112 -9.50 23.14 21.34
C ASN A 112 -9.98 21.75 20.86
N GLY A 113 -11.12 21.67 20.18
CA GLY A 113 -11.70 20.41 19.69
C GLY A 113 -10.72 19.59 18.85
N GLY A 114 -9.82 20.24 18.12
CA GLY A 114 -8.80 19.54 17.37
C GLY A 114 -7.78 18.81 18.25
N TRP A 115 -7.34 19.46 19.32
CA TRP A 115 -6.47 18.83 20.31
C TRP A 115 -7.18 17.67 21.03
N PHE A 116 -8.47 17.85 21.33
CA PHE A 116 -9.29 16.79 21.90
C PHE A 116 -9.29 15.54 21.02
N VAL A 117 -9.51 15.68 19.70
CA VAL A 117 -9.47 14.56 18.74
C VAL A 117 -8.09 13.90 18.72
N ILE A 118 -7.01 14.69 18.59
CA ILE A 118 -5.62 14.19 18.60
C ILE A 118 -5.37 13.34 19.85
N LEU A 119 -5.78 13.82 21.02
CA LEU A 119 -5.61 13.08 22.27
C LEU A 119 -6.33 11.73 22.29
N GLN A 120 -7.48 11.59 21.61
CA GLN A 120 -8.16 10.30 21.53
C GLN A 120 -7.34 9.28 20.73
N PHE A 121 -6.78 9.69 19.59
CA PHE A 121 -5.94 8.83 18.76
C PHE A 121 -4.57 8.52 19.38
N VAL A 122 -4.01 9.44 20.17
CA VAL A 122 -2.78 9.18 20.94
C VAL A 122 -3.05 8.22 22.11
N LYS A 123 -4.20 8.35 22.79
CA LYS A 123 -4.56 7.47 23.92
C LYS A 123 -4.98 6.07 23.50
N ASN A 124 -5.55 5.94 22.30
CA ASN A 124 -6.06 4.69 21.78
C ASN A 124 -5.22 4.31 20.56
N ASP A 125 -4.15 3.56 20.80
CA ASP A 125 -3.34 3.00 19.71
C ASP A 125 -4.09 1.89 18.95
N GLY A 126 -3.67 1.62 17.71
CA GLY A 126 -4.27 0.62 16.82
C GLY A 126 -5.40 1.14 15.91
N HIS A 127 -6.08 0.20 15.26
CA HIS A 127 -7.19 0.49 14.33
C HIS A 127 -8.42 0.97 15.09
N MET A 128 -8.66 2.28 15.08
CA MET A 128 -9.77 2.90 15.78
C MET A 128 -10.45 3.99 14.95
N PHE A 129 -11.67 4.34 15.35
CA PHE A 129 -12.33 5.58 14.92
C PHE A 129 -13.02 6.22 16.13
N LEU A 130 -13.07 7.54 16.12
CA LEU A 130 -13.73 8.34 17.15
C LEU A 130 -15.13 8.72 16.66
N HIS A 131 -16.14 8.49 17.49
CA HIS A 131 -17.51 8.91 17.24
C HIS A 131 -17.96 9.85 18.37
N GLN A 132 -18.11 11.14 18.05
CA GLN A 132 -18.51 12.17 19.01
C GLN A 132 -20.00 12.49 18.84
N CYS A 133 -20.87 11.64 19.39
CA CYS A 133 -22.32 11.84 19.32
C CYS A 133 -22.91 12.04 20.72
N SER A 134 -24.09 12.63 20.80
CA SER A 134 -24.88 12.62 22.04
C SER A 134 -25.70 11.32 22.16
N ASP A 135 -26.50 11.22 23.22
CA ASP A 135 -27.50 10.15 23.35
C ASP A 135 -28.73 10.36 22.44
N ASP A 136 -28.87 11.54 21.83
CA ASP A 136 -29.93 11.87 20.89
C ASP A 136 -29.39 11.79 19.45
N GLY A 137 -29.65 10.65 18.78
CA GLY A 137 -29.26 10.44 17.38
C GLY A 137 -29.88 11.42 16.37
N PHE A 138 -30.78 12.31 16.80
CA PHE A 138 -31.45 13.29 15.96
C PHE A 138 -30.98 14.73 16.19
N ASP A 139 -30.05 14.97 17.12
CA ASP A 139 -29.60 16.32 17.47
C ASP A 139 -28.63 16.96 16.46
N GLY A 140 -28.21 16.21 15.44
CA GLY A 140 -27.27 16.65 14.40
C GLY A 140 -25.81 16.28 14.66
N SER A 141 -25.48 15.66 15.80
CA SER A 141 -24.11 15.29 16.16
C SER A 141 -23.66 13.93 15.62
N PHE A 142 -24.60 13.07 15.20
CA PHE A 142 -24.32 11.67 14.83
C PHE A 142 -23.33 11.51 13.66
N GLY A 143 -23.25 12.50 12.76
CA GLY A 143 -22.29 12.48 11.66
C GLY A 143 -20.84 12.72 12.07
N ARG A 144 -20.56 13.00 13.36
CA ARG A 144 -19.23 13.40 13.84
C ARG A 144 -18.31 12.20 14.03
N ILE A 145 -17.74 11.76 12.91
CA ILE A 145 -16.84 10.61 12.83
C ILE A 145 -15.44 11.14 12.51
N SER A 146 -14.46 10.72 13.30
CA SER A 146 -13.04 10.93 13.02
C SER A 146 -12.33 9.61 12.77
N VAL A 147 -11.51 9.57 11.72
CA VAL A 147 -10.80 8.36 11.28
C VAL A 147 -9.44 8.75 10.70
N ARG A 148 -8.43 7.87 10.80
CA ARG A 148 -7.17 8.14 10.10
C ARG A 148 -7.40 8.14 8.60
N ARG A 149 -6.68 9.01 7.90
CA ARG A 149 -6.77 9.16 6.44
C ARG A 149 -6.62 7.82 5.73
N ASN A 150 -5.57 7.06 6.02
CA ASN A 150 -5.31 5.76 5.38
C ASN A 150 -6.45 4.76 5.63
N ASP A 151 -7.02 4.76 6.83
CA ASP A 151 -8.15 3.87 7.17
C ASP A 151 -9.41 4.24 6.36
N PHE A 152 -9.70 5.54 6.23
CA PHE A 152 -10.80 6.04 5.39
C PHE A 152 -10.65 5.64 3.93
N LEU A 153 -9.45 5.80 3.36
CA LEU A 153 -9.12 5.37 2.01
C LEU A 153 -9.25 3.86 1.85
N SER A 154 -8.75 3.09 2.83
CA SER A 154 -8.79 1.62 2.79
C SER A 154 -10.21 1.06 2.81
N ILE A 155 -11.19 1.78 3.35
CA ILE A 155 -12.58 1.34 3.42
C ILE A 155 -13.45 1.96 2.32
N GLY A 156 -12.86 2.78 1.45
CA GLY A 156 -13.54 3.43 0.34
C GLY A 156 -14.42 4.61 0.74
N GLY A 157 -14.24 5.17 1.94
CA GLY A 157 -15.05 6.27 2.44
C GLY A 157 -16.52 5.91 2.71
N TYR A 158 -17.41 6.89 2.60
CA TYR A 158 -18.87 6.74 2.68
C TYR A 158 -19.42 6.06 1.42
N ASP A 159 -20.40 5.16 1.53
CA ASP A 159 -20.95 4.44 0.37
C ASP A 159 -21.82 5.36 -0.50
N GLU A 160 -21.38 5.64 -1.73
CA GLU A 160 -22.04 6.50 -2.72
C GLU A 160 -23.14 5.78 -3.51
N SER A 161 -23.30 4.46 -3.31
CA SER A 161 -24.42 3.71 -3.90
C SER A 161 -25.71 3.80 -3.08
N LEU A 162 -25.63 4.34 -1.85
CA LEU A 162 -26.77 4.57 -0.98
C LEU A 162 -27.62 5.75 -1.48
N GLU A 163 -28.88 5.80 -1.06
CA GLU A 163 -29.74 6.97 -1.27
C GLU A 163 -29.11 8.24 -0.65
N PRO A 164 -29.45 9.45 -1.15
CA PRO A 164 -28.71 10.67 -0.87
C PRO A 164 -28.60 11.09 0.60
N ALA A 165 -29.45 10.58 1.48
CA ALA A 165 -29.42 10.84 2.91
C ALA A 165 -29.99 9.67 3.71
N GLY A 166 -29.58 9.52 4.97
CA GLY A 166 -30.02 8.45 5.86
C GLY A 166 -29.04 7.28 5.84
N TYR A 167 -28.77 6.73 7.03
CA TYR A 167 -27.89 5.59 7.27
C TYR A 167 -26.42 5.68 6.84
N GLN A 168 -25.99 6.67 6.05
CA GLN A 168 -24.62 6.73 5.50
C GLN A 168 -23.52 6.74 6.59
N ASP A 169 -23.79 7.43 7.71
CA ASP A 169 -22.85 7.49 8.83
C ASP A 169 -22.78 6.16 9.57
N LEU A 170 -23.94 5.51 9.75
CA LEU A 170 -24.02 4.20 10.40
C LEU A 170 -23.46 3.08 9.51
N ASP A 171 -23.60 3.18 8.19
CA ASP A 171 -22.95 2.29 7.24
C ASP A 171 -21.41 2.34 7.38
N LEU A 172 -20.82 3.55 7.37
CA LEU A 172 -19.38 3.72 7.58
C LEU A 172 -18.93 3.13 8.92
N ILE A 173 -19.66 3.42 10.00
CA ILE A 173 -19.41 2.88 11.34
C ILE A 173 -19.49 1.35 11.34
N ASN A 174 -20.53 0.77 10.73
CA ASN A 174 -20.74 -0.67 10.70
C ASN A 174 -19.67 -1.38 9.88
N ARG A 175 -19.25 -0.83 8.74
CA ARG A 175 -18.14 -1.38 7.95
C ARG A 175 -16.81 -1.31 8.71
N LEU A 176 -16.52 -0.19 9.39
CA LEU A 176 -15.34 -0.07 10.24
C LEU A 176 -15.35 -1.11 11.37
N MET A 177 -16.47 -1.25 12.09
CA MET A 177 -16.61 -2.25 13.15
C MET A 177 -16.49 -3.69 12.62
N ALA A 178 -17.10 -3.99 11.47
CA ALA A 178 -17.01 -5.31 10.82
C ALA A 178 -15.57 -5.64 10.38
N LYS A 179 -14.76 -4.62 10.07
CA LYS A 179 -13.31 -4.77 9.82
C LYS A 179 -12.46 -4.89 11.09
N GLY A 180 -13.07 -4.81 12.27
CA GLY A 180 -12.38 -4.94 13.56
C GLY A 180 -11.86 -3.63 14.15
N TYR A 181 -12.27 -2.47 13.62
CA TYR A 181 -11.89 -1.18 14.20
C TYR A 181 -12.61 -0.94 15.53
N LYS A 182 -11.85 -0.47 16.52
CA LYS A 182 -12.40 -0.07 17.82
C LYS A 182 -13.15 1.26 17.68
N ARG A 183 -14.46 1.25 18.01
CA ARG A 183 -15.24 2.47 18.21
C ARG A 183 -14.87 3.11 19.55
N VAL A 184 -14.30 4.30 19.52
CA VAL A 184 -14.16 5.16 20.71
C VAL A 184 -15.31 6.15 20.68
N GLU A 185 -16.30 5.92 21.53
CA GLU A 185 -17.49 6.79 21.62
C GLU A 185 -17.29 7.84 22.73
N VAL A 186 -17.55 9.10 22.41
CA VAL A 186 -17.46 10.21 23.37
C VAL A 186 -18.74 11.05 23.34
N LYS A 187 -19.40 11.11 24.50
CA LYS A 187 -20.67 11.82 24.70
C LYS A 187 -20.48 13.14 25.44
N ASP A 188 -19.47 13.90 25.04
CA ASP A 188 -19.16 15.18 25.68
C ASP A 188 -19.83 16.33 24.92
N SER A 189 -20.78 16.98 25.59
CA SER A 189 -21.53 18.15 25.10
C SER A 189 -20.66 19.34 24.67
N GLU A 190 -19.42 19.43 25.14
CA GLU A 190 -18.47 20.44 24.66
C GLU A 190 -18.03 20.15 23.21
N TYR A 191 -17.92 18.88 22.82
CA TYR A 191 -17.30 18.43 21.57
C TYR A 191 -18.28 17.76 20.59
N ASN A 192 -19.58 17.74 20.87
CA ASN A 192 -20.61 17.16 20.00
C ASN A 192 -21.85 18.07 19.79
N LYS A 193 -21.71 19.38 20.03
CA LYS A 193 -22.81 20.34 19.88
C LYS A 193 -23.12 20.67 18.42
N ALA A 194 -24.39 20.78 18.07
CA ALA A 194 -24.87 21.22 16.76
C ALA A 194 -26.00 22.27 16.86
N VAL A 195 -26.22 23.02 15.78
CA VAL A 195 -27.43 23.83 15.58
C VAL A 195 -28.58 22.89 15.25
N ARG A 196 -29.68 22.96 16.01
CA ARG A 196 -30.82 22.05 15.84
C ARG A 196 -31.52 22.25 14.50
N ASN A 197 -31.79 21.14 13.81
CA ASN A 197 -32.42 21.09 12.50
C ASN A 197 -33.48 19.98 12.44
N THR A 198 -34.39 20.06 11.47
CA THR A 198 -35.32 18.97 11.17
C THR A 198 -34.75 18.05 10.08
N LYS A 199 -35.26 16.81 10.00
CA LYS A 199 -34.84 15.87 8.94
C LYS A 199 -35.35 16.31 7.57
N GLU A 200 -36.49 17.00 7.51
CA GLU A 200 -37.07 17.58 6.30
C GLU A 200 -36.14 18.63 5.70
N GLU A 201 -35.58 19.51 6.53
CA GLU A 201 -34.57 20.47 6.08
C GLU A 201 -33.36 19.70 5.52
N GLY A 202 -32.91 18.64 6.20
CA GLY A 202 -31.76 17.83 5.82
C GLY A 202 -31.87 17.20 4.42
N ILE A 203 -33.09 16.91 3.95
CA ILE A 203 -33.33 16.28 2.65
C ILE A 203 -33.88 17.25 1.59
N ALA A 204 -34.08 18.53 1.91
CA ALA A 204 -34.78 19.49 1.06
C ALA A 204 -34.18 19.67 -0.35
N PHE A 205 -32.86 19.42 -0.50
CA PHE A 205 -32.14 19.54 -1.77
C PHE A 205 -31.71 18.19 -2.36
N THR A 206 -32.23 17.08 -1.84
CA THR A 206 -31.93 15.74 -2.38
C THR A 206 -32.83 15.41 -3.57
N HIS A 207 -32.40 14.44 -4.38
CA HIS A 207 -33.22 13.85 -5.43
C HIS A 207 -33.25 12.35 -5.26
N SER A 208 -34.39 11.84 -4.77
CA SER A 208 -34.60 10.42 -4.48
C SER A 208 -36.03 10.03 -4.86
N SER A 209 -36.23 8.74 -5.11
CA SER A 209 -37.57 8.17 -5.29
C SER A 209 -38.36 8.13 -3.97
N PHE A 210 -37.67 8.20 -2.83
CA PHE A 210 -38.26 8.24 -1.49
C PHE A 210 -38.61 9.68 -1.09
N LYS A 211 -39.70 9.84 -0.33
CA LYS A 211 -40.24 11.16 0.04
C LYS A 211 -39.77 11.63 1.40
N THR A 212 -39.34 10.72 2.25
CA THR A 212 -38.95 11.01 3.63
C THR A 212 -37.56 10.49 3.94
N TRP A 213 -36.92 11.12 4.93
CA TRP A 213 -35.62 10.68 5.43
C TRP A 213 -35.69 9.24 5.98
N HIS A 214 -36.78 8.88 6.66
CA HIS A 214 -36.97 7.54 7.24
C HIS A 214 -37.07 6.43 6.18
N GLU A 215 -37.66 6.73 5.02
CA GLU A 215 -37.72 5.78 3.91
C GLU A 215 -36.33 5.52 3.32
N MET A 216 -35.55 6.58 3.08
CA MET A 216 -34.17 6.46 2.61
C MET A 216 -33.30 5.74 3.65
N ASP A 217 -33.40 6.11 4.92
CA ASP A 217 -32.67 5.48 6.02
C ASP A 217 -32.95 3.97 6.11
N GLY A 218 -34.23 3.58 6.07
CA GLY A 218 -34.63 2.18 6.07
C GLY A 218 -34.24 1.40 4.81
N HIS A 219 -34.17 2.07 3.65
CA HIS A 219 -33.68 1.46 2.42
C HIS A 219 -32.16 1.24 2.46
N ASN A 220 -31.41 2.28 2.83
CA ASN A 220 -29.97 2.27 2.96
C ASN A 220 -29.51 1.25 4.01
N ALA A 221 -30.23 1.12 5.12
CA ALA A 221 -29.98 0.11 6.14
C ALA A 221 -29.97 -1.32 5.57
N LYS A 222 -30.91 -1.64 4.66
CA LYS A 222 -31.01 -2.97 4.04
C LYS A 222 -29.84 -3.22 3.10
N ILE A 223 -29.44 -2.22 2.31
CA ILE A 223 -28.28 -2.32 1.41
C ILE A 223 -27.00 -2.54 2.23
N SER A 224 -26.77 -1.68 3.23
CA SER A 224 -25.61 -1.77 4.12
C SER A 224 -25.53 -3.13 4.82
N GLN A 225 -26.64 -3.61 5.39
CA GLN A 225 -26.69 -4.91 6.04
C GLN A 225 -26.42 -6.06 5.06
N SER A 226 -26.98 -6.01 3.85
CA SER A 226 -26.73 -7.03 2.82
C SER A 226 -25.26 -7.07 2.40
N ASN A 227 -24.63 -5.89 2.22
CA ASN A 227 -23.21 -5.77 1.88
C ASN A 227 -22.32 -6.34 3.00
N ILE A 228 -22.55 -5.94 4.25
CA ILE A 228 -21.77 -6.40 5.39
C ILE A 228 -21.91 -7.91 5.61
N LEU A 229 -23.13 -8.47 5.53
CA LEU A 229 -23.35 -9.91 5.65
C LEU A 229 -22.67 -10.71 4.55
N ALA A 230 -22.51 -10.11 3.36
CA ALA A 230 -21.78 -10.71 2.25
C ALA A 230 -20.26 -10.49 2.32
N GLY A 231 -19.75 -9.84 3.37
CA GLY A 231 -18.34 -9.52 3.52
C GLY A 231 -17.84 -8.36 2.65
N ARG A 232 -18.75 -7.63 1.97
CA ARG A 232 -18.40 -6.44 1.17
C ARG A 232 -18.26 -5.24 2.09
N LEU A 233 -17.03 -5.02 2.56
CA LEU A 233 -16.72 -3.98 3.56
C LEU A 233 -16.01 -2.76 2.98
N VAL A 234 -15.68 -2.74 1.69
CA VAL A 234 -15.06 -1.60 1.00
C VAL A 234 -16.09 -0.97 0.06
N ALA A 235 -16.30 0.33 0.18
CA ALA A 235 -17.22 1.08 -0.68
C ALA A 235 -16.53 1.61 -1.96
N ASN A 236 -17.34 1.98 -2.96
CA ASN A 236 -16.97 2.79 -4.12
C ASN A 236 -15.85 2.26 -5.04
N ASN A 237 -15.37 1.03 -4.86
CA ASN A 237 -14.37 0.39 -5.72
C ASN A 237 -13.20 1.34 -6.08
N GLY A 238 -12.62 2.02 -5.09
CA GLY A 238 -11.38 2.79 -5.26
C GLY A 238 -11.46 4.18 -5.90
N SER A 239 -12.62 4.62 -6.38
CA SER A 239 -12.82 6.02 -6.78
C SER A 239 -14.10 6.57 -6.18
N PHE A 240 -13.94 7.56 -5.31
CA PHE A 240 -15.05 8.24 -4.62
C PHE A 240 -14.76 9.73 -4.48
N GLY A 241 -15.83 10.47 -4.21
CA GLY A 241 -15.90 11.92 -4.23
C GLY A 241 -15.88 12.48 -5.65
N ILE A 242 -16.23 13.77 -5.76
CA ILE A 242 -16.03 14.54 -6.99
C ILE A 242 -14.53 14.81 -7.13
N ARG A 243 -13.97 14.56 -8.32
CA ARG A 243 -12.51 14.65 -8.60
C ARG A 243 -12.16 15.65 -9.71
N LYS A 244 -13.15 16.36 -10.23
CA LYS A 244 -13.03 17.32 -11.33
C LYS A 244 -13.92 18.51 -11.09
N ASN A 245 -13.66 19.62 -11.78
CA ASN A 245 -14.50 20.82 -11.73
C ASN A 245 -14.76 21.30 -10.29
N ILE A 246 -13.73 21.20 -9.46
CA ILE A 246 -13.65 21.79 -8.13
C ILE A 246 -12.66 22.94 -8.23
N PHE A 247 -13.05 24.09 -7.67
CA PHE A 247 -12.32 25.34 -7.80
C PHE A 247 -12.04 25.97 -6.43
N ASP A 248 -10.95 26.71 -6.33
CA ASP A 248 -10.64 27.56 -5.17
C ASP A 248 -11.48 28.85 -5.16
N MET A 249 -11.23 29.73 -4.20
CA MET A 249 -11.97 30.99 -4.06
C MET A 249 -11.85 31.90 -5.30
N GLU A 250 -10.70 31.88 -5.95
CA GLU A 250 -10.33 32.65 -7.14
C GLU A 250 -10.85 32.02 -8.45
N GLY A 251 -11.33 30.78 -8.41
CA GLY A 251 -11.82 30.04 -9.58
C GLY A 251 -10.74 29.24 -10.31
N ASN A 252 -9.57 29.05 -9.72
CA ASN A 252 -8.54 28.14 -10.25
C ASN A 252 -8.82 26.71 -9.80
N VAL A 253 -8.23 25.74 -10.50
CA VAL A 253 -8.24 24.35 -10.02
C VAL A 253 -7.16 24.21 -8.92
N PRO A 254 -7.53 23.81 -7.70
CA PRO A 254 -6.57 23.60 -6.61
C PRO A 254 -5.59 22.46 -6.91
N LYS A 255 -4.41 22.50 -6.29
CA LYS A 255 -3.40 21.43 -6.40
C LYS A 255 -3.96 20.08 -5.92
N GLU A 256 -4.77 20.12 -4.88
CA GLU A 256 -5.49 18.97 -4.31
C GLU A 256 -6.42 18.30 -5.32
N VAL A 257 -6.97 19.07 -6.26
CA VAL A 257 -7.85 18.56 -7.32
C VAL A 257 -7.02 18.09 -8.51
N ASP A 258 -5.95 18.81 -8.86
CA ASP A 258 -5.04 18.38 -9.92
C ASP A 258 -4.39 17.03 -9.64
N SER A 259 -4.06 16.73 -8.37
CA SER A 259 -3.56 15.41 -7.98
C SER A 259 -4.62 14.30 -8.06
N LEU A 260 -5.91 14.65 -8.07
CA LEU A 260 -7.03 13.72 -8.25
C LEU A 260 -7.47 13.56 -9.71
N LYS A 261 -7.01 14.42 -10.63
CA LYS A 261 -7.45 14.46 -12.05
C LYS A 261 -7.00 13.26 -12.88
N HIS A 262 -5.85 12.67 -12.57
CA HIS A 262 -5.29 11.59 -13.36
C HIS A 262 -5.68 10.27 -12.69
N ALA A 263 -6.54 9.50 -13.35
CA ALA A 263 -6.76 8.11 -12.98
C ALA A 263 -5.46 7.35 -13.27
N HIS A 264 -4.59 7.27 -12.27
CA HIS A 264 -3.36 6.50 -12.38
C HIS A 264 -3.68 5.05 -12.65
N LYS A 265 -2.82 4.41 -13.43
CA LYS A 265 -2.89 2.97 -13.66
C LYS A 265 -1.83 2.25 -12.84
N ILE A 266 -2.21 1.17 -12.16
CA ILE A 266 -1.29 0.28 -11.44
C ILE A 266 -1.13 -1.06 -12.17
N SER A 267 0.11 -1.50 -12.32
CA SER A 267 0.46 -2.80 -12.87
C SER A 267 0.96 -3.74 -11.77
N PHE A 268 0.22 -4.82 -11.50
CA PHE A 268 0.68 -5.91 -10.63
C PHE A 268 1.51 -6.90 -11.44
N ASN A 269 2.78 -7.02 -11.10
CA ASN A 269 3.75 -7.85 -11.80
C ASN A 269 4.03 -9.12 -11.03
N ILE A 270 3.64 -10.25 -11.61
CA ILE A 270 3.79 -11.58 -11.04
C ILE A 270 4.83 -12.33 -11.85
N THR A 271 5.95 -12.66 -11.23
CA THR A 271 6.99 -13.49 -11.84
C THR A 271 6.85 -14.92 -11.34
N CYS A 272 6.84 -15.90 -12.25
CA CYS A 272 6.61 -17.30 -11.89
C CYS A 272 7.58 -18.21 -12.66
N MET A 273 8.23 -19.13 -11.94
CA MET A 273 8.90 -20.29 -12.53
C MET A 273 8.58 -21.52 -11.70
N ASN A 274 7.81 -22.44 -12.26
CA ASN A 274 7.44 -23.71 -11.60
C ASN A 274 6.66 -23.53 -10.28
N ARG A 275 5.74 -22.55 -10.22
CA ARG A 275 4.87 -22.28 -9.07
C ARG A 275 3.38 -22.27 -9.43
N LEU A 276 2.96 -23.09 -10.39
CA LEU A 276 1.56 -23.20 -10.82
C LEU A 276 0.60 -23.45 -9.65
N HIS A 277 0.99 -24.26 -8.65
CA HIS A 277 0.15 -24.53 -7.49
C HIS A 277 -0.17 -23.29 -6.65
N HIS A 278 0.72 -22.28 -6.63
CA HIS A 278 0.46 -21.00 -5.99
C HIS A 278 -0.40 -20.10 -6.88
N ILE A 279 -0.07 -20.00 -8.17
CA ILE A 279 -0.85 -19.19 -9.12
C ILE A 279 -2.32 -19.61 -9.17
N LYS A 280 -2.61 -20.91 -9.11
CA LYS A 280 -3.97 -21.46 -9.04
C LYS A 280 -4.78 -20.94 -7.84
N GLN A 281 -4.11 -20.62 -6.74
CA GLN A 281 -4.74 -20.17 -5.50
C GLN A 281 -4.91 -18.65 -5.44
N THR A 282 -3.98 -17.89 -6.04
CA THR A 282 -3.88 -16.44 -5.84
C THR A 282 -4.45 -15.62 -6.99
N LEU A 283 -4.19 -16.01 -8.25
CA LEU A 283 -4.39 -15.13 -9.41
C LEU A 283 -5.85 -14.68 -9.59
N GLN A 284 -6.80 -15.61 -9.66
CA GLN A 284 -8.20 -15.30 -9.88
C GLN A 284 -8.80 -14.47 -8.74
N GLN A 285 -8.40 -14.78 -7.49
CA GLN A 285 -8.87 -14.05 -6.33
C GLN A 285 -8.32 -12.63 -6.32
N ASN A 286 -7.01 -12.45 -6.55
CA ASN A 286 -6.37 -11.14 -6.61
C ASN A 286 -7.00 -10.25 -7.70
N ILE A 287 -7.27 -10.81 -8.89
CA ILE A 287 -7.96 -10.07 -9.97
C ILE A 287 -9.37 -9.65 -9.55
N ARG A 288 -10.17 -10.58 -9.02
CA ARG A 288 -11.57 -10.31 -8.63
C ARG A 288 -11.67 -9.24 -7.54
N GLU A 289 -10.83 -9.35 -6.51
CA GLU A 289 -10.82 -8.47 -5.34
C GLU A 289 -10.24 -7.07 -5.61
N ASN A 290 -9.58 -6.89 -6.75
CA ASN A 290 -8.91 -5.66 -7.15
C ASN A 290 -9.30 -5.21 -8.57
N PHE A 291 -10.48 -5.63 -9.03
CA PHE A 291 -10.97 -5.30 -10.35
C PHE A 291 -11.36 -3.82 -10.42
N LEU A 292 -10.52 -3.01 -11.05
CA LEU A 292 -10.79 -1.61 -11.37
C LEU A 292 -10.56 -1.40 -12.86
N SER A 293 -11.66 -1.30 -13.61
CA SER A 293 -11.62 -1.14 -15.07
C SER A 293 -10.71 0.03 -15.43
N GLU A 294 -9.84 -0.18 -16.44
CA GLU A 294 -8.86 0.77 -16.98
C GLU A 294 -7.72 1.21 -16.04
N GLN A 295 -7.88 1.10 -14.72
CA GLN A 295 -6.89 1.52 -13.71
C GLN A 295 -5.99 0.41 -13.21
N VAL A 296 -6.31 -0.86 -13.46
CA VAL A 296 -5.51 -2.00 -13.00
C VAL A 296 -5.12 -2.88 -14.18
N GLU A 297 -3.92 -3.44 -14.13
CA GLU A 297 -3.56 -4.62 -14.91
C GLU A 297 -2.77 -5.63 -14.07
N PHE A 298 -2.86 -6.90 -14.43
CA PHE A 298 -2.08 -8.01 -13.89
C PHE A 298 -1.21 -8.60 -15.00
N ASN A 299 0.09 -8.54 -14.81
CA ASN A 299 1.10 -9.07 -15.74
C ASN A 299 1.72 -10.32 -15.12
N LEU A 300 1.34 -11.50 -15.63
CA LEU A 300 1.98 -12.76 -15.25
C LEU A 300 3.12 -13.07 -16.23
N LEU A 301 4.36 -12.98 -15.75
CA LEU A 301 5.56 -13.43 -16.46
C LEU A 301 5.87 -14.88 -16.09
N ASP A 302 5.59 -15.79 -17.01
CA ASP A 302 6.11 -17.15 -17.03
C ASP A 302 7.59 -17.14 -17.42
N TYR A 303 8.44 -17.32 -16.42
CA TYR A 303 9.89 -17.31 -16.53
C TYR A 303 10.42 -18.70 -16.91
N ASN A 304 9.85 -19.26 -17.98
CA ASN A 304 10.14 -20.57 -18.55
C ASN A 304 9.78 -21.78 -17.66
N SER A 305 8.54 -21.78 -17.15
CA SER A 305 8.00 -22.89 -16.36
C SER A 305 7.79 -24.16 -17.19
N THR A 306 7.95 -25.30 -16.53
CA THR A 306 7.80 -26.66 -17.07
C THR A 306 6.72 -27.47 -16.32
N ASP A 307 6.00 -26.85 -15.38
CA ASP A 307 4.99 -27.45 -14.52
C ASP A 307 3.56 -27.40 -15.08
N GLY A 308 3.40 -27.02 -16.34
CA GLY A 308 2.11 -26.88 -17.02
C GLY A 308 1.45 -25.50 -16.84
N LEU A 309 2.20 -24.48 -16.43
CA LEU A 309 1.67 -23.13 -16.21
C LEU A 309 0.95 -22.57 -17.46
N GLU A 310 1.59 -22.64 -18.63
CA GLU A 310 1.00 -22.11 -19.87
C GLU A 310 -0.32 -22.80 -20.22
N GLU A 311 -0.37 -24.14 -20.13
CA GLU A 311 -1.55 -24.95 -20.41
C GLU A 311 -2.70 -24.58 -19.49
N TRP A 312 -2.40 -24.31 -18.22
CA TRP A 312 -3.40 -23.84 -17.26
C TRP A 312 -3.86 -22.40 -17.55
N VAL A 313 -2.95 -21.49 -17.90
CA VAL A 313 -3.31 -20.10 -18.23
C VAL A 313 -4.19 -20.05 -19.49
N LYS A 314 -3.96 -20.90 -20.49
CA LYS A 314 -4.83 -21.04 -21.68
C LYS A 314 -6.28 -21.39 -21.33
N GLN A 315 -6.52 -22.06 -20.20
CA GLN A 315 -7.86 -22.39 -19.71
C GLN A 315 -8.54 -21.21 -19.01
N GLN A 316 -7.84 -20.10 -18.76
CA GLN A 316 -8.35 -18.90 -18.09
C GLN A 316 -8.87 -17.85 -19.08
N GLY A 317 -9.48 -18.26 -20.19
CA GLY A 317 -9.92 -17.39 -21.29
C GLY A 317 -10.70 -16.15 -20.84
N GLU A 318 -11.63 -16.33 -19.89
CA GLU A 318 -12.47 -15.26 -19.33
C GLU A 318 -11.64 -14.12 -18.70
N LEU A 319 -10.44 -14.39 -18.18
CA LEU A 319 -9.57 -13.34 -17.63
C LEU A 319 -9.05 -12.40 -18.73
N PHE A 320 -8.77 -12.93 -19.92
CA PHE A 320 -8.29 -12.12 -21.04
C PHE A 320 -9.38 -11.20 -21.59
N ASP A 321 -10.64 -11.66 -21.59
CA ASP A 321 -11.80 -10.88 -22.05
C ASP A 321 -12.03 -9.60 -21.24
N THR A 322 -11.55 -9.58 -19.99
CA THR A 322 -11.64 -8.40 -19.13
C THR A 322 -10.70 -7.27 -19.53
N GLY A 323 -9.65 -7.56 -20.33
CA GLY A 323 -8.56 -6.62 -20.63
C GLY A 323 -7.62 -6.32 -19.46
N ILE A 324 -7.86 -6.86 -18.26
CA ILE A 324 -7.04 -6.62 -17.06
C ILE A 324 -5.81 -7.54 -17.00
N PHE A 325 -5.85 -8.70 -17.65
CA PHE A 325 -4.85 -9.75 -17.50
C PHE A 325 -3.98 -9.89 -18.75
N ASN A 326 -2.66 -9.85 -18.55
CA ASN A 326 -1.65 -10.10 -19.56
C ASN A 326 -0.79 -11.30 -19.14
N TYR A 327 -0.59 -12.22 -20.07
CA TYR A 327 0.36 -13.31 -19.92
C TYR A 327 1.59 -13.04 -20.77
N TYR A 328 2.76 -13.14 -20.16
CA TYR A 328 4.05 -13.01 -20.82
C TYR A 328 4.86 -14.28 -20.58
N LYS A 329 5.66 -14.70 -21.56
CA LYS A 329 6.55 -15.85 -21.42
C LYS A 329 7.93 -15.59 -22.00
N THR A 330 8.97 -16.00 -21.29
CA THR A 330 10.31 -16.21 -21.83
C THR A 330 10.60 -17.70 -21.93
N THR A 331 11.45 -18.09 -22.90
CA THR A 331 11.82 -19.48 -23.16
C THR A 331 13.30 -19.77 -22.96
N THR A 332 14.08 -18.76 -22.56
CA THR A 332 15.55 -18.84 -22.49
C THR A 332 16.09 -19.29 -21.11
N PRO A 333 15.60 -18.76 -19.97
CA PRO A 333 16.18 -19.08 -18.66
C PRO A 333 16.03 -20.56 -18.29
N THR A 334 17.09 -21.16 -17.75
CA THR A 334 17.08 -22.54 -17.21
C THR A 334 17.01 -22.59 -15.68
N CYS A 335 17.28 -21.46 -15.04
CA CYS A 335 17.17 -21.23 -13.59
C CYS A 335 16.39 -19.93 -13.37
N TYR A 336 15.73 -19.86 -12.22
CA TYR A 336 15.02 -18.67 -11.80
C TYR A 336 16.02 -17.58 -11.41
N HIS A 337 15.94 -16.42 -12.08
CA HIS A 337 16.76 -15.26 -11.78
C HIS A 337 15.82 -14.14 -11.34
N ARG A 338 15.69 -13.96 -10.02
CA ARG A 338 14.64 -13.16 -9.40
C ARG A 338 14.65 -11.69 -9.81
N THR A 339 15.80 -11.06 -9.79
CA THR A 339 15.96 -9.63 -10.15
C THR A 339 15.71 -9.38 -11.63
N HIS A 340 16.23 -10.23 -12.51
CA HIS A 340 16.00 -10.16 -13.95
C HIS A 340 14.53 -10.40 -14.33
N SER A 341 13.87 -11.40 -13.75
CA SER A 341 12.45 -11.67 -14.02
C SER A 341 11.56 -10.50 -13.59
N ARG A 342 11.82 -9.91 -12.40
CA ARG A 342 11.10 -8.72 -11.91
C ARG A 342 11.35 -7.51 -12.82
N ASN A 343 12.59 -7.29 -13.25
CA ASN A 343 12.94 -6.26 -14.22
C ASN A 343 12.18 -6.41 -15.54
N MET A 344 12.10 -7.63 -16.09
CA MET A 344 11.31 -7.90 -17.29
C MET A 344 9.84 -7.53 -17.09
N ALA A 345 9.21 -8.03 -16.02
CA ALA A 345 7.80 -7.80 -15.75
C ALA A 345 7.49 -6.30 -15.57
N PHE A 346 8.31 -5.57 -14.81
CA PHE A 346 8.15 -4.14 -14.59
C PHE A 346 8.33 -3.32 -15.88
N ARG A 347 9.23 -3.74 -16.77
CA ARG A 347 9.40 -3.07 -18.08
C ARG A 347 8.22 -3.27 -19.01
N LEU A 348 7.57 -4.44 -18.96
CA LEU A 348 6.38 -4.78 -19.74
C LEU A 348 5.11 -4.09 -19.23
N SER A 349 5.14 -3.54 -18.01
CA SER A 349 4.02 -2.79 -17.42
C SER A 349 3.69 -1.51 -18.17
N THR A 350 2.40 -1.20 -18.24
CA THR A 350 1.87 0.04 -18.84
C THR A 350 1.39 1.06 -17.80
N GLY A 351 1.26 0.66 -16.53
CA GLY A 351 0.85 1.55 -15.45
C GLY A 351 1.88 2.60 -15.08
N ASP A 352 1.38 3.73 -14.55
CA ASP A 352 2.21 4.78 -13.94
C ASP A 352 2.85 4.26 -12.64
N ILE A 353 2.14 3.36 -11.96
CA ILE A 353 2.56 2.70 -10.72
C ILE A 353 2.80 1.23 -11.06
N VAL A 354 3.91 0.68 -10.57
CA VAL A 354 4.24 -0.74 -10.71
C VAL A 354 4.33 -1.37 -9.34
N CYS A 355 3.78 -2.58 -9.21
CA CYS A 355 3.78 -3.36 -7.99
C CYS A 355 4.44 -4.71 -8.24
N ASN A 356 5.39 -5.13 -7.41
CA ASN A 356 5.79 -6.54 -7.39
C ASN A 356 4.75 -7.34 -6.60
N LEU A 357 4.33 -8.49 -7.15
CA LEU A 357 3.37 -9.39 -6.53
C LEU A 357 3.86 -10.83 -6.71
N ASP A 358 4.43 -11.42 -5.66
CA ASP A 358 4.91 -12.79 -5.72
C ASP A 358 3.75 -13.79 -5.96
N ALA A 359 4.05 -14.95 -6.56
CA ALA A 359 3.02 -15.90 -7.01
C ALA A 359 2.15 -16.47 -5.87
N ASP A 360 2.68 -16.50 -4.66
CA ASP A 360 2.10 -17.04 -3.43
C ASP A 360 1.42 -15.96 -2.56
N ASN A 361 1.37 -14.72 -3.04
CA ASN A 361 0.87 -13.58 -2.30
C ASN A 361 -0.62 -13.28 -2.61
N TYR A 362 -1.39 -12.94 -1.57
CA TYR A 362 -2.73 -12.35 -1.71
C TYR A 362 -2.67 -10.84 -1.50
N LEU A 363 -3.30 -10.08 -2.40
CA LEU A 363 -3.45 -8.63 -2.28
C LEU A 363 -4.46 -8.26 -1.18
N GLY A 364 -5.57 -8.99 -1.11
CA GLY A 364 -6.75 -8.64 -0.33
C GLY A 364 -7.69 -7.68 -1.07
N GLU A 365 -8.94 -7.62 -0.60
CA GLU A 365 -10.00 -6.78 -1.18
C GLU A 365 -9.66 -5.28 -1.12
N GLY A 366 -9.68 -4.63 -2.28
CA GLY A 366 -9.49 -3.19 -2.42
C GLY A 366 -8.06 -2.71 -2.23
N PHE A 367 -7.05 -3.57 -2.33
CA PHE A 367 -5.64 -3.16 -2.29
C PHE A 367 -5.27 -2.19 -3.42
N ALA A 368 -5.68 -2.47 -4.66
CA ALA A 368 -5.38 -1.60 -5.80
C ALA A 368 -5.96 -0.20 -5.61
N ALA A 369 -7.22 -0.14 -5.19
CA ALA A 369 -7.92 1.08 -4.81
C ALA A 369 -7.15 1.86 -3.73
N TYR A 370 -6.72 1.16 -2.68
CA TYR A 370 -5.96 1.75 -1.60
C TYR A 370 -4.63 2.36 -2.10
N ILE A 371 -3.84 1.61 -2.86
CA ILE A 371 -2.55 2.09 -3.40
C ILE A 371 -2.76 3.26 -4.35
N LEU A 372 -3.72 3.20 -5.28
CA LEU A 372 -4.00 4.30 -6.20
C LEU A 372 -4.31 5.59 -5.44
N ASN A 373 -5.15 5.53 -4.40
CA ASN A 373 -5.45 6.70 -3.59
C ASN A 373 -4.24 7.21 -2.81
N LEU A 374 -3.39 6.35 -2.27
CA LEU A 374 -2.14 6.76 -1.62
C LEU A 374 -1.24 7.55 -2.60
N PHE A 375 -1.08 7.06 -3.83
CA PHE A 375 -0.26 7.73 -4.84
C PHE A 375 -0.88 9.05 -5.35
N CYS A 376 -2.21 9.15 -5.45
CA CYS A 376 -2.89 10.42 -5.80
C CYS A 376 -2.72 11.52 -4.73
N MET A 377 -2.43 11.13 -3.49
CA MET A 377 -2.45 12.04 -2.33
C MET A 377 -1.07 12.31 -1.74
N SER A 378 -0.06 11.55 -2.15
CA SER A 378 1.31 11.67 -1.66
C SER A 378 2.15 12.62 -2.52
N ALA A 379 3.28 13.07 -1.97
CA ALA A 379 4.30 13.73 -2.78
C ALA A 379 4.80 12.77 -3.87
N GLU A 380 5.18 13.30 -5.04
CA GLU A 380 5.62 12.43 -6.14
C GLU A 380 6.78 11.50 -5.75
N LYS A 381 7.63 11.88 -4.78
CA LYS A 381 8.84 11.15 -4.38
C LYS A 381 8.61 10.13 -3.26
N VAL A 382 7.67 9.21 -3.46
CA VAL A 382 7.39 8.13 -2.51
C VAL A 382 7.39 6.74 -3.17
N PHE A 383 7.67 5.71 -2.37
CA PHE A 383 7.33 4.31 -2.65
C PHE A 383 6.80 3.62 -1.38
N TYR A 384 5.97 2.60 -1.56
CA TYR A 384 5.32 1.87 -0.46
C TYR A 384 5.78 0.42 -0.40
N THR A 385 6.06 -0.06 0.82
CA THR A 385 6.37 -1.47 1.09
C THR A 385 5.62 -1.96 2.33
N PRO A 386 5.44 -3.28 2.52
CA PRO A 386 5.06 -3.80 3.83
C PRO A 386 6.12 -3.49 4.89
N ARG A 387 5.73 -3.64 6.15
CA ARG A 387 6.68 -3.62 7.26
C ARG A 387 7.56 -4.87 7.19
N TYR A 388 8.82 -4.75 7.61
CA TYR A 388 9.78 -5.86 7.62
C TYR A 388 9.41 -7.00 8.58
N SER A 389 8.43 -6.82 9.46
CA SER A 389 7.84 -7.90 10.26
C SER A 389 7.09 -8.93 9.40
N GLU A 390 6.64 -8.54 8.21
CA GLU A 390 5.81 -9.34 7.31
C GLU A 390 6.68 -10.09 6.28
N ARG A 391 7.51 -11.03 6.75
CA ARG A 391 8.63 -11.64 5.99
C ARG A 391 8.27 -12.10 4.58
N ASP A 392 7.14 -12.80 4.42
CA ASP A 392 6.74 -13.43 3.15
C ASP A 392 6.08 -12.47 2.15
N VAL A 393 5.93 -11.19 2.52
CA VAL A 393 5.41 -10.15 1.62
C VAL A 393 6.37 -8.96 1.48
N ILE A 394 7.58 -9.00 2.08
CA ILE A 394 8.55 -7.88 2.03
C ILE A 394 8.80 -7.39 0.60
N GLY A 395 8.79 -8.30 -0.39
CA GLY A 395 8.97 -7.98 -1.80
C GLY A 395 7.79 -7.24 -2.45
N ARG A 396 6.68 -6.97 -1.76
CA ARG A 396 5.52 -6.23 -2.30
C ARG A 396 5.81 -4.72 -2.36
N LEU A 397 6.66 -4.35 -3.30
CA LEU A 397 7.00 -2.96 -3.59
C LEU A 397 5.92 -2.34 -4.48
N CYS A 398 5.36 -1.19 -4.09
CA CYS A 398 4.61 -0.30 -4.98
C CYS A 398 5.38 0.99 -5.18
N LEU A 399 5.68 1.38 -6.43
CA LEU A 399 6.38 2.63 -6.73
C LEU A 399 5.97 3.21 -8.08
N TRP A 400 6.24 4.50 -8.26
CA TRP A 400 6.15 5.12 -9.57
C TRP A 400 7.12 4.45 -10.56
N ARG A 401 6.60 4.03 -11.72
CA ARG A 401 7.38 3.41 -12.79
C ARG A 401 8.55 4.30 -13.22
N LYS A 402 8.36 5.62 -13.30
CA LYS A 402 9.44 6.58 -13.60
C LYS A 402 10.62 6.48 -12.63
N HIS A 403 10.34 6.21 -11.36
CA HIS A 403 11.38 6.08 -10.32
C HIS A 403 12.12 4.76 -10.42
N PHE A 404 11.41 3.66 -10.68
CA PHE A 404 12.02 2.37 -10.99
C PHE A 404 13.01 2.47 -12.16
N LEU A 405 12.59 3.14 -13.25
CA LEU A 405 13.45 3.38 -14.42
C LEU A 405 14.65 4.27 -14.08
N SER A 406 14.45 5.30 -13.24
CA SER A 406 15.51 6.25 -12.88
C SER A 406 16.68 5.63 -12.09
N VAL A 407 16.43 4.51 -11.39
CA VAL A 407 17.45 3.76 -10.64
C VAL A 407 17.92 2.51 -11.38
N ASN A 408 17.59 2.35 -12.67
CA ASN A 408 17.95 1.20 -13.50
C ASN A 408 17.43 -0.16 -12.98
N GLY A 409 16.27 -0.17 -12.33
CA GLY A 409 15.60 -1.39 -11.87
C GLY A 409 16.32 -2.14 -10.73
N TYR A 410 15.97 -3.41 -10.53
CA TYR A 410 16.65 -4.33 -9.62
C TYR A 410 18.06 -4.64 -10.11
N ASN A 411 19.02 -4.82 -9.21
CA ASN A 411 20.38 -5.18 -9.57
C ASN A 411 20.47 -6.63 -10.06
N GLU A 412 20.70 -6.83 -11.37
CA GLU A 412 20.75 -8.17 -11.99
C GLU A 412 22.05 -8.92 -11.67
N ALA A 413 23.03 -8.26 -11.04
CA ALA A 413 24.20 -8.95 -10.51
C ALA A 413 23.88 -9.75 -9.23
N LEU A 414 22.67 -9.62 -8.67
CA LEU A 414 22.19 -10.40 -7.52
C LEU A 414 21.42 -11.63 -8.04
N PRO A 415 22.03 -12.83 -8.07
CA PRO A 415 21.45 -13.99 -8.74
C PRO A 415 20.49 -14.78 -7.85
N GLY A 416 20.54 -14.58 -6.53
CA GLY A 416 19.91 -15.44 -5.53
C GLY A 416 18.77 -14.80 -4.74
N TYR A 417 18.22 -15.55 -3.80
CA TYR A 417 17.27 -15.14 -2.78
C TYR A 417 17.92 -14.30 -1.67
N GLY A 418 17.30 -13.18 -1.33
CA GLY A 418 17.58 -12.38 -0.14
C GLY A 418 18.33 -11.08 -0.45
N LEU A 419 17.94 -9.99 0.23
CA LEU A 419 18.47 -8.63 0.11
C LEU A 419 18.21 -7.89 -1.22
N GLU A 420 17.73 -8.55 -2.28
CA GLU A 420 17.53 -7.89 -3.57
C GLU A 420 16.46 -6.79 -3.55
N ASP A 421 15.40 -7.00 -2.77
CA ASP A 421 14.38 -5.97 -2.54
C ASP A 421 14.92 -4.83 -1.66
N ILE A 422 15.67 -5.17 -0.60
CA ILE A 422 16.28 -4.22 0.34
C ILE A 422 17.28 -3.31 -0.38
N GLU A 423 18.08 -3.88 -1.28
CA GLU A 423 19.05 -3.17 -2.10
C GLU A 423 18.37 -2.12 -2.99
N LEU A 424 17.26 -2.47 -3.62
CA LEU A 424 16.48 -1.53 -4.43
C LEU A 424 15.87 -0.43 -3.54
N TYR A 425 15.31 -0.79 -2.39
CA TYR A 425 14.74 0.18 -1.43
C TYR A 425 15.80 1.18 -0.98
N TYR A 426 17.00 0.70 -0.67
CA TYR A 426 18.13 1.52 -0.27
C TYR A 426 18.58 2.48 -1.38
N ARG A 427 18.63 2.03 -2.64
CA ARG A 427 18.96 2.90 -3.78
C ARG A 427 17.89 3.95 -4.09
N LEU A 428 16.61 3.60 -3.96
CA LEU A 428 15.51 4.56 -4.07
C LEU A 428 15.62 5.65 -3.00
N TRP A 429 15.86 5.24 -1.74
CA TRP A 429 16.07 6.16 -0.63
C TRP A 429 17.29 7.08 -0.84
N LYS A 430 18.44 6.54 -1.27
CA LYS A 430 19.63 7.33 -1.64
C LYS A 430 19.37 8.34 -2.76
N SER A 431 18.39 8.06 -3.62
CA SER A 431 17.98 8.95 -4.72
C SER A 431 16.97 10.02 -4.27
N GLY A 432 16.67 10.09 -2.97
CA GLY A 432 15.74 11.06 -2.37
C GLY A 432 14.27 10.71 -2.58
N ILE A 433 13.96 9.42 -2.76
CA ILE A 433 12.59 8.90 -2.81
C ILE A 433 12.28 8.25 -1.47
N GLU A 434 11.25 8.73 -0.79
CA GLU A 434 10.93 8.34 0.58
C GLU A 434 10.20 6.98 0.61
N GLN A 435 10.54 6.15 1.60
CA GLN A 435 9.87 4.89 1.84
C GLN A 435 8.74 5.11 2.84
N GLU A 436 7.54 4.72 2.46
CA GLU A 436 6.38 4.65 3.34
C GLU A 436 5.92 3.21 3.52
N PHE A 437 5.25 2.93 4.65
CA PHE A 437 4.76 1.59 4.96
C PHE A 437 3.28 1.43 4.65
N ILE A 438 2.92 0.32 4.02
CA ILE A 438 1.53 -0.14 3.93
C ILE A 438 1.04 -0.42 5.35
N SER A 439 0.06 0.36 5.82
CA SER A 439 -0.35 0.36 7.23
C SER A 439 -1.27 -0.80 7.62
N GLU A 440 -1.94 -1.44 6.66
CA GLU A 440 -2.98 -2.42 6.93
C GLU A 440 -2.48 -3.85 6.71
N ASN A 441 -2.31 -4.60 7.81
CA ASN A 441 -1.84 -5.99 7.81
C ASN A 441 -2.71 -6.95 6.95
N ARG A 442 -3.97 -6.58 6.67
CA ARG A 442 -4.84 -7.37 5.78
C ARG A 442 -4.30 -7.48 4.35
N PHE A 443 -3.45 -6.53 3.96
CA PHE A 443 -2.73 -6.50 2.69
C PHE A 443 -1.37 -7.20 2.78
N CYS A 444 -1.11 -7.98 3.83
CA CYS A 444 0.16 -8.66 4.08
C CYS A 444 -0.05 -10.18 4.23
N LYS A 445 -0.84 -10.79 3.33
CA LYS A 445 -1.11 -12.24 3.34
C LYS A 445 -0.34 -12.96 2.25
N ALA A 446 0.32 -14.06 2.62
CA ALA A 446 0.99 -14.99 1.71
C ALA A 446 0.63 -16.44 2.06
N ILE A 447 0.80 -17.35 1.10
CA ILE A 447 0.70 -18.80 1.30
C ILE A 447 2.00 -19.25 1.98
N HIS A 448 1.88 -19.89 3.14
CA HIS A 448 3.04 -20.46 3.82
C HIS A 448 3.68 -21.55 2.97
N HIS A 449 5.00 -21.48 2.79
CA HIS A 449 5.76 -22.39 1.94
C HIS A 449 7.16 -22.64 2.51
N SER A 450 7.82 -23.73 2.08
CA SER A 450 9.13 -24.13 2.63
C SER A 450 10.28 -23.25 2.12
N HIS A 451 11.46 -23.36 2.76
CA HIS A 451 12.70 -22.77 2.21
C HIS A 451 13.14 -23.48 0.94
N GLU A 452 12.90 -24.79 0.80
CA GLU A 452 13.21 -25.54 -0.43
C GLU A 452 12.53 -24.88 -1.63
N GLU A 453 11.26 -24.53 -1.47
CA GLU A 453 10.49 -23.82 -2.46
C GLU A 453 11.13 -22.46 -2.84
N ARG A 454 11.76 -21.74 -1.90
CA ARG A 454 12.43 -20.45 -2.16
C ARG A 454 13.60 -20.57 -3.14
N VAL A 455 14.39 -21.63 -3.02
CA VAL A 455 15.71 -21.74 -3.66
C VAL A 455 15.82 -22.85 -4.71
N SER A 456 14.90 -23.81 -4.74
CA SER A 456 14.97 -25.01 -5.62
C SER A 456 15.04 -24.70 -7.12
N GLN A 457 14.51 -23.56 -7.57
CA GLN A 457 14.58 -23.15 -8.98
C GLN A 457 15.74 -22.20 -9.27
N GLU A 458 16.43 -21.69 -8.24
CA GLU A 458 17.62 -20.83 -8.41
C GLU A 458 18.85 -21.67 -8.76
N TYR A 459 19.93 -21.00 -9.18
CA TYR A 459 21.15 -21.69 -9.63
C TYR A 459 21.68 -22.68 -8.58
N MET A 460 21.83 -22.24 -7.33
CA MET A 460 22.35 -23.08 -6.24
C MET A 460 21.45 -24.31 -6.00
N GLY A 461 20.14 -24.12 -5.87
CA GLY A 461 19.20 -25.22 -5.62
C GLY A 461 19.14 -26.24 -6.76
N ARG A 462 19.41 -25.82 -8.01
CA ARG A 462 19.43 -26.73 -9.17
C ARG A 462 20.75 -27.47 -9.38
N HIS A 463 21.87 -26.91 -8.94
CA HIS A 463 23.20 -27.42 -9.30
C HIS A 463 23.97 -28.09 -8.15
N ILE A 464 23.58 -27.87 -6.89
CA ILE A 464 24.20 -28.52 -5.74
C ILE A 464 23.66 -29.95 -5.61
N THR A 465 24.54 -30.94 -5.51
CA THR A 465 24.18 -32.36 -5.34
C THR A 465 24.34 -32.84 -3.91
N ASP A 466 25.37 -32.35 -3.21
CA ASP A 466 25.70 -32.77 -1.86
C ASP A 466 26.11 -31.57 -1.02
N MET A 467 25.70 -31.59 0.25
CA MET A 467 26.06 -30.60 1.25
C MET A 467 26.66 -31.29 2.46
N TYR A 468 27.73 -30.71 2.99
CA TYR A 468 28.41 -31.21 4.17
C TYR A 468 28.72 -30.08 5.14
N LEU A 469 28.68 -30.40 6.44
CA LEU A 469 28.96 -29.46 7.52
C LEU A 469 30.10 -29.94 8.40
N SER A 470 30.91 -29.00 8.88
CA SER A 470 31.87 -29.23 9.96
C SER A 470 31.73 -28.14 11.01
N TYR A 471 31.56 -28.54 12.27
CA TYR A 471 31.44 -27.61 13.39
C TYR A 471 32.79 -26.94 13.66
N ILE A 472 32.80 -25.61 13.82
CA ILE A 472 33.99 -24.86 14.23
C ILE A 472 33.84 -24.37 15.67
N ASN A 473 32.79 -23.59 15.94
CA ASN A 473 32.47 -23.03 17.26
C ASN A 473 30.97 -22.64 17.31
N PRO A 474 30.43 -22.14 18.45
CA PRO A 474 29.00 -21.86 18.59
C PRO A 474 28.40 -20.88 17.57
N TYR A 475 29.22 -20.07 16.89
CA TYR A 475 28.77 -19.09 15.91
C TYR A 475 29.24 -19.40 14.49
N GLN A 476 30.03 -20.47 14.29
CA GLN A 476 30.68 -20.74 13.01
C GLN A 476 30.57 -22.21 12.63
N THR A 477 30.13 -22.42 11.39
CA THR A 477 30.05 -23.74 10.77
C THR A 477 30.69 -23.69 9.39
N GLN A 478 31.57 -24.63 9.09
CA GLN A 478 32.10 -24.80 7.75
C GLN A 478 31.07 -25.53 6.89
N VAL A 479 30.78 -24.96 5.72
CA VAL A 479 29.90 -25.56 4.72
C VAL A 479 30.74 -25.95 3.52
N LEU A 480 30.58 -27.19 3.06
CA LEU A 480 31.16 -27.73 1.84
C LEU A 480 30.04 -28.18 0.91
N LEU A 481 30.02 -27.66 -0.30
CA LEU A 481 29.04 -27.96 -1.34
C LEU A 481 29.72 -28.69 -2.50
N ARG A 482 29.03 -29.69 -3.04
CA ARG A 482 29.39 -30.34 -4.30
C ARG A 482 28.39 -29.94 -5.38
N TYR A 483 28.90 -29.63 -6.57
CA TYR A 483 28.10 -29.30 -7.73
C TYR A 483 28.04 -30.44 -8.75
N GLN A 484 27.00 -30.44 -9.58
CA GLN A 484 26.76 -31.43 -10.64
C GLN A 484 27.90 -31.49 -11.67
N ASP A 485 28.57 -30.38 -11.92
CA ASP A 485 29.71 -30.30 -12.85
C ASP A 485 31.01 -30.88 -12.28
N GLY A 486 30.98 -31.39 -11.05
CA GLY A 486 32.13 -31.95 -10.35
C GLY A 486 32.99 -30.91 -9.62
N SER A 487 32.59 -29.64 -9.57
CA SER A 487 33.24 -28.62 -8.74
C SER A 487 32.78 -28.68 -7.28
N TYR A 488 33.51 -27.99 -6.39
CA TYR A 488 33.13 -27.77 -5.00
C TYR A 488 33.28 -26.30 -4.61
N SER A 489 32.51 -25.87 -3.61
CA SER A 489 32.73 -24.62 -2.90
C SER A 489 32.73 -24.86 -1.39
N LYS A 490 33.64 -24.21 -0.67
CA LYS A 490 33.77 -24.33 0.78
C LYS A 490 33.85 -22.95 1.42
N THR A 491 33.00 -22.69 2.41
CA THR A 491 32.95 -21.41 3.14
C THR A 491 32.67 -21.61 4.62
N ILE A 492 32.84 -20.56 5.42
CA ILE A 492 32.46 -20.55 6.83
C ILE A 492 31.24 -19.65 6.96
N LEU A 493 30.09 -20.23 7.30
CA LEU A 493 28.92 -19.48 7.73
C LEU A 493 29.14 -19.00 9.16
N THR A 494 28.99 -17.70 9.38
CA THR A 494 29.12 -17.05 10.68
C THR A 494 27.80 -16.39 11.06
N ASP A 495 27.31 -16.69 12.26
CA ASP A 495 26.16 -16.03 12.86
C ASP A 495 26.60 -14.71 13.52
N ASN A 496 26.64 -13.65 12.72
CA ASN A 496 27.08 -12.35 13.22
C ASN A 496 26.07 -11.72 14.17
N ILE A 497 24.79 -12.08 14.10
CA ILE A 497 23.74 -11.54 14.97
C ILE A 497 24.09 -11.82 16.41
N TYR A 498 24.35 -13.09 16.73
CA TYR A 498 24.71 -13.47 18.09
C TYR A 498 26.14 -13.05 18.45
N CYS A 499 27.09 -13.05 17.49
CA CYS A 499 28.44 -12.54 17.73
C CYS A 499 28.45 -11.06 18.14
N ASN A 500 27.52 -10.27 17.62
CA ASN A 500 27.46 -8.83 17.82
C ASN A 500 26.28 -8.38 18.70
N TYR A 501 25.59 -9.30 19.39
CA TYR A 501 24.37 -8.99 20.17
C TYR A 501 24.54 -7.83 21.17
N ASN A 502 25.73 -7.67 21.74
CA ASN A 502 26.04 -6.61 22.71
C ASN A 502 26.61 -5.33 22.07
N ARG A 503 26.70 -5.23 20.75
CA ARG A 503 27.24 -4.07 20.03
C ARG A 503 26.08 -3.26 19.47
N SER A 504 26.00 -1.99 19.86
CA SER A 504 25.08 -1.05 19.24
C SER A 504 25.73 -0.40 18.02
N SER A 505 25.01 -0.42 16.91
CA SER A 505 25.28 0.40 15.73
C SER A 505 24.14 1.41 15.58
N HIS A 506 24.45 2.58 15.02
CA HIS A 506 23.45 3.55 14.62
C HIS A 506 23.24 3.46 13.10
N TYR A 507 21.99 3.46 12.67
CA TYR A 507 21.60 3.41 11.26
C TYR A 507 20.66 4.58 10.99
N GLU A 508 20.84 5.26 9.86
CA GLU A 508 20.00 6.37 9.44
C GLU A 508 18.65 5.88 8.91
N ASN A 509 18.64 4.67 8.35
CA ASN A 509 17.45 4.05 7.78
C ASN A 509 17.49 2.53 8.01
N ILE A 510 16.31 1.92 8.13
CA ILE A 510 16.15 0.48 8.38
C ILE A 510 16.77 -0.40 7.29
N ASN A 511 16.84 0.06 6.04
CA ASN A 511 17.53 -0.68 4.98
C ASN A 511 19.04 -0.83 5.26
N GLN A 512 19.68 0.17 5.87
CA GLN A 512 21.09 0.08 6.26
C GLN A 512 21.30 -1.00 7.34
N TYR A 513 20.33 -1.17 8.25
CA TYR A 513 20.38 -2.25 9.24
C TYR A 513 20.38 -3.63 8.57
N PHE A 514 19.49 -3.84 7.59
CA PHE A 514 19.43 -5.10 6.84
C PHE A 514 20.63 -5.33 5.92
N LEU A 515 21.32 -4.26 5.52
CA LEU A 515 22.54 -4.31 4.70
C LEU A 515 23.83 -4.25 5.53
N ASP A 516 23.79 -4.41 6.86
CA ASP A 516 25.00 -4.52 7.69
C ASP A 516 25.27 -6.01 8.01
N GLU A 517 26.50 -6.46 7.77
CA GLU A 517 26.94 -7.84 8.04
C GLU A 517 26.71 -8.25 9.50
N LYS A 518 26.73 -7.32 10.46
CA LYS A 518 26.57 -7.59 11.89
C LYS A 518 25.19 -8.14 12.24
N ASN A 519 24.18 -7.83 11.44
CA ASN A 519 22.79 -8.16 11.75
C ASN A 519 22.30 -9.40 10.99
N ARG A 520 23.21 -10.23 10.49
CA ARG A 520 22.87 -11.35 9.60
C ARG A 520 23.78 -12.56 9.75
N ILE A 521 23.33 -13.72 9.29
CA ILE A 521 24.18 -14.89 9.10
C ILE A 521 24.83 -14.76 7.73
N ILE A 522 26.15 -14.85 7.66
CA ILE A 522 26.87 -14.67 6.40
C ILE A 522 28.06 -15.62 6.23
N GLY A 523 28.27 -16.08 5.00
CA GLY A 523 29.47 -16.81 4.61
C GLY A 523 30.66 -15.89 4.35
N GLY A 524 31.86 -16.49 4.29
CA GLY A 524 33.08 -15.76 3.95
C GLY A 524 33.04 -15.15 2.54
N LYS A 525 33.64 -13.96 2.40
CA LYS A 525 33.68 -13.17 1.15
C LYS A 525 34.28 -13.91 -0.06
N ASN A 526 35.27 -14.76 0.19
CA ASN A 526 35.96 -15.53 -0.85
C ASN A 526 35.87 -17.03 -0.47
N PRO A 527 34.83 -17.75 -0.93
CA PRO A 527 34.77 -19.19 -0.73
C PRO A 527 35.97 -19.86 -1.42
N GLU A 528 36.44 -20.96 -0.83
CA GLU A 528 37.42 -21.83 -1.48
C GLU A 528 36.71 -22.68 -2.53
N GLU A 529 37.22 -22.67 -3.77
CA GLU A 529 36.63 -23.39 -4.90
C GLU A 529 37.67 -24.30 -5.56
N GLY A 530 37.21 -25.40 -6.14
CA GLY A 530 38.09 -26.35 -6.82
C GLY A 530 37.33 -27.52 -7.46
N GLN A 531 38.04 -28.58 -7.81
CA GLN A 531 37.42 -29.81 -8.33
C GLN A 531 37.19 -30.79 -7.18
N TRP A 532 36.03 -31.45 -7.15
CA TRP A 532 35.62 -32.34 -6.05
C TRP A 532 36.66 -33.43 -5.76
N LYS A 533 37.32 -33.95 -6.80
CA LYS A 533 38.40 -34.94 -6.70
C LYS A 533 39.57 -34.49 -5.81
N ASP A 534 39.77 -33.18 -5.66
CA ASP A 534 40.89 -32.61 -4.90
C ASP A 534 40.61 -32.60 -3.38
N ILE A 535 39.33 -32.70 -2.97
CA ILE A 535 38.90 -32.63 -1.57
C ILE A 535 38.23 -33.91 -1.04
N GLU A 536 38.00 -34.91 -1.90
CA GLU A 536 37.33 -36.17 -1.54
C GLU A 536 38.01 -36.90 -0.37
N GLY A 537 39.35 -36.83 -0.28
CA GLY A 537 40.12 -37.40 0.83
C GLY A 537 39.98 -36.66 2.17
N CYS A 538 39.43 -35.44 2.17
CA CYS A 538 39.27 -34.59 3.35
C CYS A 538 37.87 -34.67 3.99
N LEU A 539 36.99 -35.54 3.50
CA LEU A 539 35.61 -35.64 3.98
C LEU A 539 35.47 -36.22 5.40
N SER A 540 36.53 -36.78 5.99
CA SER A 540 36.47 -37.39 7.32
C SER A 540 36.15 -36.40 8.46
N SER A 541 36.37 -35.11 8.25
CA SER A 541 36.01 -34.04 9.19
C SER A 541 34.63 -33.41 8.92
N PHE A 542 33.87 -33.95 7.97
CA PHE A 542 32.60 -33.41 7.49
C PHE A 542 31.45 -34.40 7.67
N TYR A 543 30.28 -33.87 7.98
CA TYR A 543 29.03 -34.62 8.10
C TYR A 543 28.13 -34.27 6.92
N ARG A 544 27.70 -35.28 6.16
CA ARG A 544 26.74 -35.08 5.06
C ARG A 544 25.39 -34.68 5.63
N VAL A 545 24.81 -33.62 5.08
CA VAL A 545 23.45 -33.18 5.41
C VAL A 545 22.48 -33.96 4.52
N ASN A 546 21.62 -34.79 5.11
CA ASN A 546 20.60 -35.54 4.36
C ASN A 546 19.17 -34.97 4.57
N GLU A 547 19.01 -34.05 5.50
CA GLU A 547 17.73 -33.45 5.85
C GLU A 547 17.50 -32.22 4.95
N VAL A 548 16.34 -32.19 4.27
CA VAL A 548 16.04 -31.23 3.19
C VAL A 548 15.75 -29.83 3.73
N ASP A 549 15.11 -29.72 4.89
CA ASP A 549 14.81 -28.43 5.51
C ASP A 549 16.11 -27.70 5.88
N LEU A 550 17.07 -28.40 6.49
CA LEU A 550 18.39 -27.89 6.87
C LEU A 550 19.22 -27.55 5.63
N GLN A 551 19.21 -28.41 4.60
CA GLN A 551 19.87 -28.07 3.33
C GLN A 551 19.31 -26.75 2.77
N SER A 552 17.98 -26.63 2.73
CA SER A 552 17.32 -25.46 2.18
C SER A 552 17.56 -24.19 3.00
N GLU A 553 17.57 -24.30 4.33
CA GLU A 553 17.91 -23.20 5.23
C GLU A 553 19.34 -22.69 4.98
N ILE A 554 20.30 -23.60 4.85
CA ILE A 554 21.71 -23.26 4.54
C ILE A 554 21.81 -22.62 3.16
N LEU A 555 21.08 -23.13 2.16
CA LEU A 555 21.05 -22.53 0.82
C LEU A 555 20.50 -21.11 0.84
N VAL A 556 19.47 -20.82 1.65
CA VAL A 556 18.97 -19.45 1.84
C VAL A 556 20.07 -18.54 2.40
N TYR A 557 20.80 -18.97 3.44
CA TYR A 557 21.90 -18.16 3.99
C TYR A 557 23.04 -17.93 2.99
N LEU A 558 23.37 -18.94 2.18
CA LEU A 558 24.42 -18.80 1.16
C LEU A 558 23.99 -17.94 -0.03
N SER A 559 22.72 -18.05 -0.46
CA SER A 559 22.14 -17.21 -1.50
C SER A 559 22.14 -15.74 -1.07
N GLU A 560 21.72 -15.48 0.17
CA GLU A 560 21.76 -14.15 0.77
C GLU A 560 23.21 -13.63 0.95
N THR A 561 24.14 -14.52 1.29
CA THR A 561 25.58 -14.21 1.38
C THR A 561 26.14 -13.75 0.04
N GLN A 562 25.80 -14.44 -1.05
CA GLN A 562 26.26 -14.08 -2.39
C GLN A 562 25.74 -12.68 -2.75
N ASN A 563 24.46 -12.43 -2.52
CA ASN A 563 23.86 -11.12 -2.78
C ASN A 563 24.51 -10.03 -1.91
N PHE A 564 24.72 -10.27 -0.62
CA PHE A 564 25.36 -9.30 0.27
C PHE A 564 26.75 -8.87 -0.20
N TRP A 565 27.63 -9.84 -0.51
CA TRP A 565 28.99 -9.49 -0.92
C TRP A 565 29.03 -8.77 -2.26
N GLU A 566 28.05 -9.04 -3.12
CA GLU A 566 27.89 -8.32 -4.37
C GLU A 566 27.39 -6.89 -4.13
N ILE A 567 26.44 -6.69 -3.21
CA ILE A 567 26.00 -5.34 -2.78
C ILE A 567 27.20 -4.54 -2.24
N GLU A 568 27.99 -5.13 -1.33
CA GLU A 568 29.20 -4.51 -0.80
C GLU A 568 30.21 -4.15 -1.90
N ARG A 569 30.37 -5.03 -2.90
CA ARG A 569 31.23 -4.76 -4.06
C ARG A 569 30.73 -3.56 -4.86
N TYR A 570 29.43 -3.46 -5.10
CA TYR A 570 28.82 -2.34 -5.81
C TYR A 570 28.95 -1.03 -5.04
N GLU A 571 28.67 -1.05 -3.74
CA GLU A 571 28.75 0.13 -2.86
C GLU A 571 30.20 0.63 -2.70
N TYR A 572 31.15 -0.27 -2.38
CA TYR A 572 32.55 0.10 -2.18
C TYR A 572 33.17 0.70 -3.45
N ASN A 573 32.90 0.10 -4.61
CA ASN A 573 33.48 0.53 -5.88
C ASN A 573 32.62 1.57 -6.62
N LYS A 574 31.46 1.96 -6.08
CA LYS A 574 30.48 2.86 -6.70
C LYS A 574 30.09 2.43 -8.13
N LEU A 575 29.85 1.14 -8.31
CA LEU A 575 29.50 0.58 -9.62
C LEU A 575 28.07 0.98 -10.02
N PRO A 576 27.83 1.34 -11.29
CA PRO A 576 26.49 1.57 -11.77
C PRO A 576 25.71 0.25 -11.85
N VAL A 577 24.46 0.26 -11.38
CA VAL A 577 23.54 -0.87 -11.57
C VAL A 577 23.07 -0.90 -13.02
N ASN A 578 23.17 -2.10 -13.62
CA ASN A 578 22.70 -2.42 -14.98
C ASN A 578 23.11 -1.38 -16.06
N PRO A 579 24.43 -1.09 -16.22
CA PRO A 579 24.90 0.01 -17.07
C PRO A 579 24.56 -0.17 -18.56
N ASN A 580 24.29 -1.40 -18.98
CA ASN A 580 23.97 -1.75 -20.37
C ASN A 580 22.47 -1.97 -20.60
N GLY A 581 21.62 -1.59 -19.65
CA GLY A 581 20.18 -1.93 -19.63
C GLY A 581 19.88 -3.12 -18.71
N PHE A 582 18.59 -3.32 -18.44
CA PHE A 582 18.08 -4.34 -17.51
C PHE A 582 16.81 -5.02 -18.05
N GLY A 583 16.51 -6.21 -17.57
CA GLY A 583 15.39 -7.06 -17.99
C GLY A 583 15.52 -7.48 -19.45
N GLN A 584 16.74 -7.68 -19.93
CA GLN A 584 17.00 -7.96 -21.35
C GLN A 584 16.60 -9.38 -21.73
N GLY A 585 15.91 -9.53 -22.86
CA GLY A 585 15.57 -10.83 -23.41
C GLY A 585 14.39 -10.82 -24.36
N ILE A 586 13.99 -12.02 -24.78
CA ILE A 586 12.89 -12.25 -25.71
C ILE A 586 11.66 -12.68 -24.92
N ILE A 587 10.54 -11.99 -25.14
CA ILE A 587 9.27 -12.23 -24.48
C ILE A 587 8.17 -12.43 -25.51
N TYR A 588 7.22 -13.31 -25.21
CA TYR A 588 6.01 -13.54 -25.99
C TYR A 588 4.78 -13.14 -25.17
N LYS A 589 3.88 -12.36 -25.75
CA LYS A 589 2.65 -11.91 -25.08
C LYS A 589 1.47 -12.78 -25.53
N ASN A 590 0.64 -13.21 -24.57
CA ASN A 590 -0.63 -13.90 -24.79
C ASN A 590 -0.54 -15.04 -25.84
N PHE A 591 0.50 -15.87 -25.71
CA PHE A 591 0.77 -17.03 -26.59
C PHE A 591 1.11 -16.69 -28.05
N ASP A 592 1.31 -15.41 -28.38
CA ASP A 592 1.74 -14.98 -29.70
C ASP A 592 3.25 -15.17 -29.86
N TYR A 593 3.62 -16.36 -30.33
CA TYR A 593 5.00 -16.72 -30.65
C TYR A 593 5.47 -16.15 -32.00
N GLY A 594 4.57 -15.60 -32.81
CA GLY A 594 4.89 -14.98 -34.10
C GLY A 594 5.44 -13.57 -33.97
N HIS A 595 5.11 -12.86 -32.88
CA HIS A 595 5.50 -11.47 -32.64
C HIS A 595 6.28 -11.31 -31.32
N PRO A 596 7.57 -11.70 -31.29
CA PRO A 596 8.39 -11.55 -30.09
C PRO A 596 8.61 -10.08 -29.71
N ILE A 597 8.52 -9.80 -28.42
CA ILE A 597 8.91 -8.54 -27.79
C ILE A 597 10.39 -8.65 -27.40
N PHE A 598 11.20 -7.72 -27.89
CA PHE A 598 12.62 -7.64 -27.55
C PHE A 598 12.84 -6.56 -26.50
N LEU A 599 13.08 -6.98 -25.25
CA LEU A 599 13.55 -6.09 -24.21
C LEU A 599 15.06 -5.92 -24.38
N LYS A 600 15.47 -4.75 -24.87
CA LYS A 600 16.87 -4.33 -25.01
C LYS A 600 17.29 -3.44 -23.86
#